data_AF-A0A3C0DUR2-F1
#
_entry.id   AF-A0A3C0DUR2-F1
#
_cell.length_a   1.000
_cell.length_b   1.000
_cell.length_c   1.000
_cell.angle_alpha   90.00
_cell.angle_beta   90.00
_cell.angle_gamma   90.00
#
_symmetry.space_group_name_H-M   'P 1'
#
loop_
_entity.id
_entity.type
_entity.pdbx_description
1 polymer ?
#
loop_
_entity_poly.entity_id
_entity_poly.type
_entity_poly.pdbx_seq_one_letter_code
_entity_poly.pdbx_strand_id
1 'polypeptide(L)'
;PRLEIVAVPENVNEANALELVAQSDLVVDCAPLFEERFAMNDACVRLAKPMVECAMYETEAYVTSFAPGKTGCLRCLYPEAPGDWRRRFPVIGAVSGMAGCVGAMEAIKILSGLGKPLYNRLLTSDLKSMTFKSVNIRPRSDCA
;
A
#
# COMPACT_ATOMS: atom_id res chain seq x y z
N PRO A 1 -25.57 12.85 -6.79
CA PRO A 1 -24.28 12.11 -6.68
C PRO A 1 -23.12 13.11 -6.51
N ARG A 2 -22.35 13.02 -5.41
CA ARG A 2 -21.28 14.00 -5.04
C ARG A 2 -19.86 13.46 -5.30
N LEU A 3 -19.72 12.49 -6.20
CA LEU A 3 -18.47 11.77 -6.48
C LEU A 3 -18.24 11.76 -7.99
N GLU A 4 -16.98 11.97 -8.38
CA GLU A 4 -16.47 11.76 -9.73
C GLU A 4 -15.54 10.55 -9.72
N ILE A 5 -15.65 9.69 -10.71
CA ILE A 5 -14.80 8.51 -10.87
C ILE A 5 -14.17 8.59 -12.25
N VAL A 6 -12.83 8.70 -12.27
CA VAL A 6 -12.03 8.74 -13.50
C VAL A 6 -11.31 7.40 -13.63
N ALA A 7 -11.56 6.68 -14.72
CA ALA A 7 -10.92 5.41 -15.01
C ALA A 7 -9.71 5.61 -15.91
N VAL A 8 -8.59 4.96 -15.56
CA VAL A 8 -7.38 4.88 -16.39
C VAL A 8 -7.19 3.40 -16.76
N PRO A 9 -7.42 3.00 -18.03
CA PRO A 9 -7.43 1.60 -18.45
C PRO A 9 -6.01 1.04 -18.70
N GLU A 10 -5.07 1.35 -17.81
CA GLU A 10 -3.67 0.96 -17.91
C GLU A 10 -3.16 0.48 -16.55
N ASN A 11 -2.21 -0.45 -16.54
CA ASN A 11 -1.49 -0.79 -15.31
C ASN A 11 -0.51 0.34 -14.96
N VAL A 12 -0.36 0.61 -13.67
CA VAL A 12 0.65 1.56 -13.20
C VAL A 12 2.05 0.98 -13.46
N ASN A 13 2.95 1.82 -13.96
CA ASN A 13 4.33 1.47 -14.26
C ASN A 13 5.22 2.72 -14.14
N GLU A 14 6.53 2.56 -14.31
CA GLU A 14 7.49 3.67 -14.19
C GLU A 14 7.22 4.84 -15.13
N ALA A 15 6.60 4.60 -16.30
CA ALA A 15 6.33 5.64 -17.30
C ALA A 15 5.10 6.50 -16.96
N ASN A 16 4.11 5.97 -16.22
CA ASN A 16 2.86 6.69 -15.92
C ASN A 16 2.65 7.00 -14.42
N ALA A 17 3.36 6.32 -13.50
CA ALA A 17 3.11 6.45 -12.07
C ALA A 17 3.26 7.89 -11.56
N LEU A 18 4.27 8.62 -12.01
CA LEU A 18 4.51 9.99 -11.56
C LEU A 18 3.32 10.92 -11.88
N GLU A 19 2.79 10.84 -13.09
CA GLU A 19 1.67 11.68 -13.53
C GLU A 19 0.38 11.34 -12.79
N LEU A 20 0.11 10.04 -12.59
CA LEU A 20 -1.07 9.57 -11.87
C LEU A 20 -1.03 9.98 -10.40
N VAL A 21 0.11 9.78 -9.72
CA VAL A 21 0.28 10.14 -8.30
C VAL A 21 0.18 11.66 -8.09
N ALA A 22 0.69 12.47 -9.02
CA ALA A 22 0.63 13.93 -8.92
C ALA A 22 -0.80 14.49 -8.82
N GLN A 23 -1.78 13.77 -9.38
CA GLN A 23 -3.20 14.14 -9.37
C GLN A 23 -3.93 13.77 -8.07
N SER A 24 -3.26 13.08 -7.14
CA SER A 24 -3.85 12.55 -5.92
C SER A 24 -3.35 13.24 -4.66
N ASP A 25 -4.21 13.32 -3.63
CA ASP A 25 -3.79 13.69 -2.28
C ASP A 25 -3.20 12.50 -1.50
N LEU A 26 -3.63 11.29 -1.85
CA LEU A 26 -3.21 10.03 -1.25
C LEU A 26 -3.37 8.90 -2.29
N VAL A 27 -2.45 7.95 -2.25
CA VAL A 27 -2.49 6.73 -3.08
C VAL A 27 -2.86 5.52 -2.22
N VAL A 28 -3.68 4.63 -2.76
CA VAL A 28 -3.93 3.30 -2.17
C VAL A 28 -3.38 2.26 -3.14
N ASP A 29 -2.31 1.58 -2.73
CA ASP A 29 -1.70 0.51 -3.49
C ASP A 29 -2.42 -0.82 -3.19
N CYS A 30 -3.08 -1.33 -4.23
CA CYS A 30 -3.74 -2.64 -4.26
C CYS A 30 -3.22 -3.48 -5.44
N ALA A 31 -2.06 -3.14 -6.00
CA ALA A 31 -1.55 -3.78 -7.21
C ALA A 31 -0.99 -5.18 -6.91
N PRO A 32 -1.21 -6.15 -7.81
CA PRO A 32 -0.78 -7.52 -7.58
C PRO A 32 0.72 -7.75 -7.81
N LEU A 33 1.44 -6.86 -8.50
CA LEU A 33 2.86 -7.05 -8.83
C LEU A 33 3.76 -6.02 -8.16
N PHE A 34 4.96 -6.43 -7.76
CA PHE A 34 5.92 -5.54 -7.10
C PHE A 34 6.41 -4.42 -8.01
N GLU A 35 6.45 -4.63 -9.32
CA GLU A 35 6.80 -3.60 -10.31
C GLU A 35 5.81 -2.42 -10.27
N GLU A 36 4.50 -2.72 -10.23
CA GLU A 36 3.42 -1.72 -10.11
C GLU A 36 3.51 -1.00 -8.76
N ARG A 37 3.71 -1.78 -7.69
CA ARG A 37 3.82 -1.28 -6.30
C ARG A 37 5.03 -0.36 -6.10
N PHE A 38 6.20 -0.75 -6.63
CA PHE A 38 7.41 0.07 -6.58
C PHE A 38 7.29 1.34 -7.41
N ALA A 39 6.68 1.27 -8.60
CA ALA A 39 6.44 2.47 -9.41
C ALA A 39 5.56 3.50 -8.66
N MET A 40 4.49 3.04 -8.00
CA MET A 40 3.66 3.90 -7.15
C MET A 40 4.42 4.42 -5.93
N ASN A 41 5.16 3.56 -5.23
CA ASN A 41 5.97 3.95 -4.08
C ASN A 41 6.97 5.05 -4.44
N ASP A 42 7.71 4.89 -5.53
CA ASP A 42 8.77 5.81 -5.92
C ASP A 42 8.20 7.16 -6.34
N ALA A 43 7.07 7.15 -7.06
CA ALA A 43 6.32 8.36 -7.37
C ALA A 43 5.80 9.06 -6.10
N CYS A 44 5.26 8.31 -5.14
CA CYS A 44 4.80 8.84 -3.86
C CYS A 44 5.94 9.46 -3.06
N VAL A 45 7.08 8.78 -2.96
CA VAL A 45 8.28 9.28 -2.27
C VAL A 45 8.74 10.59 -2.93
N ARG A 46 8.86 10.60 -4.26
CA ARG A 46 9.32 11.78 -5.02
C ARG A 46 8.39 12.99 -4.89
N LEU A 47 7.08 12.76 -4.87
CA LEU A 47 6.07 13.82 -4.80
C LEU A 47 5.58 14.12 -3.37
N ALA A 48 6.19 13.48 -2.37
CA ALA A 48 5.81 13.56 -0.97
C ALA A 48 4.31 13.26 -0.72
N LYS A 49 3.73 12.30 -1.45
CA LYS A 49 2.34 11.88 -1.30
C LYS A 49 2.25 10.65 -0.37
N PRO A 50 1.34 10.63 0.62
CA PRO A 50 1.14 9.46 1.44
C PRO A 50 0.60 8.28 0.62
N MET A 51 0.98 7.08 1.01
CA MET A 51 0.55 5.84 0.35
C MET A 51 0.03 4.85 1.40
N VAL A 52 -1.12 4.23 1.14
CA VAL A 52 -1.64 3.10 1.90
C VAL A 52 -1.31 1.83 1.13
N GLU A 53 -0.63 0.90 1.76
CA GLU A 53 -0.21 -0.36 1.16
C GLU A 53 -1.14 -1.48 1.61
N CYS A 54 -1.76 -2.18 0.65
CA CYS A 54 -2.68 -3.29 0.90
C CYS A 54 -2.25 -4.53 0.10
N ALA A 55 -1.62 -5.48 0.78
CA ALA A 55 -1.18 -6.75 0.19
C ALA A 55 -1.85 -7.95 0.88
N MET A 56 -1.89 -9.09 0.19
CA MET A 56 -2.57 -10.31 0.65
C MET A 56 -2.03 -11.53 -0.07
N TYR A 57 -2.05 -12.68 0.62
CA TYR A 57 -1.65 -13.97 0.07
C TYR A 57 -2.35 -15.08 0.86
N GLU A 58 -3.00 -16.02 0.16
CA GLU A 58 -3.82 -17.09 0.73
C GLU A 58 -4.91 -16.58 1.70
N THR A 59 -4.65 -16.71 3.01
CA THR A 59 -5.53 -16.31 4.11
C THR A 59 -4.97 -15.15 4.92
N GLU A 60 -3.87 -14.57 4.44
CA GLU A 60 -3.14 -13.50 5.11
C GLU A 60 -3.34 -12.16 4.42
N ALA A 61 -3.36 -11.10 5.22
CA ALA A 61 -3.37 -9.72 4.74
C ALA A 61 -2.33 -8.88 5.48
N TYR A 62 -1.79 -7.91 4.76
CA TYR A 62 -0.72 -7.03 5.16
C TYR A 62 -1.12 -5.61 4.80
N VAL A 63 -1.35 -4.77 5.82
CA VAL A 63 -1.73 -3.37 5.62
C VAL A 63 -0.80 -2.45 6.37
N THR A 64 -0.30 -1.43 5.69
CA THR A 64 0.47 -0.35 6.33
C THR A 64 0.21 0.97 5.63
N SER A 65 0.80 2.05 6.15
CA SER A 65 0.74 3.36 5.51
C SER A 65 2.10 4.02 5.61
N PHE A 66 2.44 4.78 4.57
CA PHE A 66 3.69 5.49 4.44
C PHE A 66 3.40 6.99 4.29
N ALA A 67 4.16 7.80 5.01
CA ALA A 67 4.25 9.24 4.82
C ALA A 67 5.71 9.56 4.45
N PRO A 68 6.00 9.80 3.16
CA PRO A 68 7.36 10.14 2.70
C PRO A 68 8.00 11.24 3.53
N GLY A 69 9.29 11.07 3.84
CA GLY A 69 10.07 11.99 4.69
C GLY A 69 9.76 11.89 6.20
N LYS A 70 8.76 11.11 6.62
CA LYS A 70 8.38 10.91 8.04
C LYS A 70 8.45 9.44 8.48
N THR A 71 8.21 8.51 7.57
CA THR A 71 8.22 7.06 7.81
C THR A 71 9.18 6.35 6.86
N GLY A 72 9.31 5.04 7.00
CA GLY A 72 9.83 4.21 5.91
C GLY A 72 8.89 4.24 4.70
N CYS A 73 9.32 3.63 3.60
CA CYS A 73 8.53 3.42 2.39
C CYS A 73 8.47 1.93 2.05
N LEU A 74 7.85 1.55 0.93
CA LEU A 74 7.77 0.15 0.51
C LEU A 74 9.16 -0.46 0.29
N ARG A 75 10.11 0.29 -0.29
CA ARG A 75 11.51 -0.16 -0.48
C ARG A 75 12.30 -0.33 0.82
N CYS A 76 11.89 0.33 1.91
CA CYS A 76 12.42 0.05 3.24
C CYS A 76 12.02 -1.35 3.72
N LEU A 77 10.79 -1.78 3.39
CA LEU A 77 10.24 -3.08 3.79
C LEU A 77 10.68 -4.20 2.85
N TYR A 78 10.69 -3.92 1.54
CA TYR A 78 11.07 -4.85 0.48
C TYR A 78 12.15 -4.18 -0.41
N PRO A 79 13.44 -4.38 -0.10
CA PRO A 79 14.56 -3.84 -0.88
C PRO A 79 14.46 -4.15 -2.38
N GLU A 80 14.07 -5.38 -2.67
CA GLU A 80 13.94 -5.95 -4.01
C GLU A 80 12.65 -6.78 -4.05
N ALA A 81 12.11 -6.97 -5.26
CA ALA A 81 10.96 -7.84 -5.44
C ALA A 81 11.33 -9.29 -5.07
N PRO A 82 10.48 -10.02 -4.34
CA PRO A 82 10.69 -11.46 -4.14
C PRO A 82 10.72 -12.18 -5.49
N GLY A 83 11.79 -12.93 -5.77
CA GLY A 83 12.03 -13.50 -7.10
C GLY A 83 11.03 -14.58 -7.56
N ASP A 84 10.21 -15.10 -6.64
CA ASP A 84 9.17 -16.08 -6.88
C ASP A 84 7.76 -15.48 -7.00
N TRP A 85 7.60 -14.17 -6.77
CA TRP A 85 6.31 -13.50 -6.81
C TRP A 85 5.73 -13.44 -8.23
N ARG A 86 4.43 -13.77 -8.38
CA ARG A 86 3.73 -13.80 -9.67
C ARG A 86 2.30 -13.33 -9.51
N ARG A 87 1.74 -12.71 -10.56
CA ARG A 87 0.37 -12.14 -10.56
C ARG A 87 -0.72 -13.11 -10.14
N ARG A 88 -0.58 -14.40 -10.46
CA ARG A 88 -1.55 -15.44 -10.10
C ARG A 88 -1.15 -16.05 -8.76
N PHE A 89 -1.62 -15.46 -7.69
CA PHE A 89 -1.50 -16.00 -6.34
C PHE A 89 -2.88 -16.37 -5.77
N PRO A 90 -2.97 -17.37 -4.88
CA PRO A 90 -4.22 -17.73 -4.23
C PRO A 90 -4.65 -16.64 -3.25
N VAL A 91 -5.93 -16.26 -3.26
CA VAL A 91 -6.51 -15.40 -2.21
C VAL A 91 -8.03 -15.63 -2.12
N ILE A 92 -8.55 -15.70 -0.91
CA ILE A 92 -10.00 -15.77 -0.68
C ILE A 92 -10.58 -14.35 -0.70
N GLY A 93 -11.69 -14.13 -1.41
CA GLY A 93 -12.29 -12.79 -1.54
C GLY A 93 -12.63 -12.11 -0.21
N ALA A 94 -12.91 -12.87 0.85
CA ALA A 94 -13.10 -12.34 2.20
C ALA A 94 -11.83 -11.69 2.79
N VAL A 95 -10.65 -12.23 2.47
CA VAL A 95 -9.35 -11.65 2.84
C VAL A 95 -9.17 -10.31 2.14
N SER A 96 -9.41 -10.27 0.82
CA SER A 96 -9.34 -9.04 0.04
C SER A 96 -10.35 -7.99 0.51
N GLY A 97 -11.57 -8.40 0.83
CA GLY A 97 -12.61 -7.50 1.35
C GLY A 97 -12.20 -6.88 2.69
N MET A 98 -11.67 -7.69 3.62
CA MET A 98 -11.17 -7.18 4.89
C MET A 98 -9.99 -6.22 4.69
N ALA A 99 -8.99 -6.58 3.88
CA ALA A 99 -7.84 -5.75 3.58
C ALA A 99 -8.26 -4.41 2.95
N GLY A 100 -9.21 -4.43 2.01
CA GLY A 100 -9.77 -3.23 1.39
C GLY A 100 -10.49 -2.32 2.38
N CYS A 101 -11.30 -2.87 3.30
CA CYS A 101 -11.94 -2.08 4.36
C CYS A 101 -10.92 -1.42 5.30
N VAL A 102 -9.87 -2.15 5.68
CA VAL A 102 -8.79 -1.62 6.52
C VAL A 102 -8.01 -0.52 5.78
N GLY A 103 -7.66 -0.74 4.50
CA GLY A 103 -6.99 0.26 3.66
C GLY A 103 -7.81 1.53 3.48
N ALA A 104 -9.12 1.39 3.23
CA ALA A 104 -10.03 2.54 3.16
C ALA A 104 -10.08 3.32 4.49
N MET A 105 -10.06 2.61 5.63
CA MET A 105 -9.99 3.26 6.94
C MET A 105 -8.66 4.02 7.13
N GLU A 106 -7.52 3.49 6.68
CA GLU A 106 -6.25 4.24 6.68
C GLU A 106 -6.33 5.50 5.82
N ALA A 107 -6.87 5.40 4.60
CA ALA A 107 -7.04 6.56 3.72
C ALA A 107 -7.91 7.64 4.39
N ILE A 108 -9.04 7.26 4.99
CA ILE A 108 -9.91 8.18 5.74
C ILE A 108 -9.15 8.84 6.90
N LYS A 109 -8.42 8.06 7.70
CA LYS A 109 -7.63 8.59 8.83
C LYS A 109 -6.61 9.62 8.38
N ILE A 110 -5.90 9.34 7.29
CA ILE A 110 -4.87 10.23 6.77
C ILE A 110 -5.48 11.53 6.23
N LEU A 111 -6.50 11.42 5.37
CA LEU A 111 -7.12 12.57 4.72
C LEU A 111 -7.90 13.47 5.69
N SER A 112 -8.53 12.88 6.71
CA SER A 112 -9.34 13.63 7.70
C SER A 112 -8.57 14.04 8.95
N GLY A 113 -7.36 13.52 9.17
CA GLY A 113 -6.63 13.66 10.43
C GLY A 113 -7.23 12.86 11.59
N LEU A 114 -8.12 11.90 11.32
CA LEU A 114 -8.75 11.07 12.33
C LEU A 114 -7.77 10.04 12.92
N GLY A 115 -7.63 10.05 14.24
CA GLY A 115 -6.88 9.02 14.96
C GLY A 115 -5.41 8.94 14.56
N LYS A 116 -4.85 7.72 14.56
CA LYS A 116 -3.44 7.46 14.23
C LYS A 116 -3.33 6.46 13.08
N PRO A 117 -2.75 6.84 11.93
CA PRO A 117 -2.46 5.91 10.84
C PRO A 117 -1.48 4.80 11.25
N LEU A 118 -1.33 3.79 10.39
CA LEU A 118 -0.38 2.68 10.52
C LEU A 118 1.06 3.07 10.18
N TYR A 119 1.41 4.35 10.20
CA TYR A 119 2.78 4.83 10.03
C TYR A 119 3.79 4.04 10.88
N ASN A 120 4.83 3.52 10.21
CA ASN A 120 5.89 2.65 10.76
C ASN A 120 5.36 1.36 11.43
N ARG A 121 4.15 0.91 11.08
CA ARG A 121 3.54 -0.31 11.61
C ARG A 121 2.92 -1.13 10.48
N LEU A 122 3.32 -2.38 10.35
CA LEU A 122 2.67 -3.36 9.50
C LEU A 122 1.60 -4.08 10.33
N LEU A 123 0.33 -3.93 9.95
CA LEU A 123 -0.72 -4.80 10.43
C LEU A 123 -0.66 -6.10 9.62
N THR A 124 -0.38 -7.21 10.29
CA THR A 124 -0.43 -8.55 9.72
C THR A 124 -1.65 -9.26 10.27
N SER A 125 -2.48 -9.81 9.39
CA SER A 125 -3.69 -10.54 9.72
C SER A 125 -3.61 -11.95 9.15
N ASP A 126 -3.66 -12.96 9.99
CA ASP A 126 -3.89 -14.35 9.60
C ASP A 126 -5.37 -14.66 9.87
N LEU A 127 -6.16 -14.78 8.80
CA LEU A 127 -7.61 -15.00 8.91
C LEU A 127 -8.00 -16.48 9.04
N LYS A 128 -7.05 -17.40 8.85
CA LYS A 128 -7.25 -18.81 9.18
C LYS A 128 -7.26 -19.01 10.70
N SER A 129 -6.36 -18.34 11.42
CA SER A 129 -6.30 -18.39 12.88
C SER A 129 -7.01 -17.21 13.58
N MET A 130 -7.50 -16.22 12.82
CA MET A 130 -8.05 -14.96 13.33
C MET A 130 -7.07 -14.18 14.22
N THR A 131 -5.79 -14.20 13.86
CA THR A 131 -4.72 -13.53 14.59
C THR A 131 -4.34 -12.21 13.92
N PHE A 132 -4.30 -11.14 14.72
CA PHE A 132 -3.91 -9.80 14.28
C PHE A 132 -2.67 -9.35 15.06
N LYS A 133 -1.59 -9.00 14.36
CA LYS A 133 -0.36 -8.50 14.97
C LYS A 133 0.06 -7.20 14.32
N SER A 134 0.69 -6.33 15.12
CA SER A 134 1.31 -5.10 14.62
C SER A 134 2.82 -5.25 14.76
N VAL A 135 3.53 -5.17 13.65
CA VAL A 135 4.99 -5.25 13.59
C VAL A 135 5.53 -3.86 13.27
N ASN A 136 6.54 -3.41 14.02
CA ASN A 136 7.16 -2.11 13.74
C ASN A 136 8.05 -2.20 12.51
N ILE A 137 7.86 -1.28 11.57
CA ILE A 137 8.71 -1.08 10.40
C ILE A 137 9.71 0.02 10.73
N ARG A 138 10.97 -0.14 10.32
CA ARG A 138 11.98 0.90 10.45
C ARG A 138 12.40 1.40 9.07
N PRO A 139 12.60 2.72 8.90
CA PRO A 139 13.29 3.24 7.72
C PRO A 139 14.67 2.58 7.60
N ARG A 140 15.05 2.27 6.37
CA ARG A 140 16.40 1.81 6.04
C ARG A 140 17.30 3.02 5.78
N SER A 141 18.51 3.02 6.33
CA SER A 141 19.45 4.14 6.17
C SER A 141 20.02 4.26 4.75
N ASP A 142 19.96 3.18 3.98
CA ASP A 142 20.43 3.08 2.60
C ASP A 142 19.28 3.13 1.57
N CYS A 143 18.07 3.46 1.99
CA CYS A 143 16.94 3.65 1.08
C CYS A 143 16.98 5.06 0.50
N ALA A 144 17.07 5.14 -0.83
CA ALA A 144 16.98 6.39 -1.60
C ALA A 144 15.56 6.96 -1.63
#